data_AF-A0A1I4TJL7-F1
#
_entry.id   AF-A0A1I4TJL7-F1
#
_cell.length_a   1.000
_cell.length_b   1.000
_cell.length_c   1.000
_cell.angle_alpha   90.00
_cell.angle_beta   90.00
_cell.angle_gamma   90.00
#
_symmetry.space_group_name_H-M   'P 1'
#
loop_
_entity.id
_entity.type
_entity.pdbx_description
1 polymer ?
#
loop_
_entity_poly.entity_id
_entity_poly.type
_entity_poly.pdbx_seq_one_letter_code
_entity_poly.pdbx_strand_id
1 'polypeptide(L)'
;MPRKIVIISALFVLCSTVTFAQKISTSKFGDITYNMTQKQVEALNQDKSTASKSADDEMMEQDVVVNGIKYHLRYYKNLKTKQSEVFMVSSTSPKLSTLSGIKIGSTLDDLWNLYKKYDISVQTIERDDETKSDRLFFLNDIDNGCVLDFYLKNNKVVKIALSNDSGYLNNNIYEN
;
A
#
# COMPACT_ATOMS: atom_id res chain seq x y z
N MET A 1 -15.52 14.12 -65.47
CA MET A 1 -15.29 15.22 -64.50
C MET A 1 -16.39 15.16 -63.43
N PRO A 2 -16.16 15.41 -62.12
CA PRO A 2 -14.99 15.19 -61.26
C PRO A 2 -15.27 14.26 -60.04
N ARG A 3 -14.17 13.79 -59.42
CA ARG A 3 -14.03 13.10 -58.10
C ARG A 3 -14.67 13.88 -56.94
N LYS A 4 -15.06 13.22 -55.81
CA LYS A 4 -14.64 13.44 -54.38
C LYS A 4 -15.08 12.22 -53.52
N ILE A 5 -14.17 11.38 -53.01
CA ILE A 5 -13.46 11.39 -51.71
C ILE A 5 -14.34 11.00 -50.48
N VAL A 6 -13.92 9.87 -49.91
CA VAL A 6 -14.15 9.20 -48.62
C VAL A 6 -14.13 10.16 -47.41
N ILE A 7 -14.84 9.84 -46.32
CA ILE A 7 -14.32 9.74 -44.93
C ILE A 7 -15.41 9.12 -44.02
N ILE A 8 -15.16 7.88 -43.60
CA ILE A 8 -15.81 7.21 -42.46
C ILE A 8 -15.22 7.88 -41.21
N SER A 9 -16.02 8.63 -40.46
CA SER A 9 -15.62 9.17 -39.16
C SER A 9 -16.16 8.27 -38.06
N ALA A 10 -15.40 7.22 -37.73
CA ALA A 10 -15.59 6.46 -36.51
C ALA A 10 -15.22 7.37 -35.32
N LEU A 11 -16.23 7.91 -34.64
CA LEU A 11 -16.05 8.63 -33.39
C LEU A 11 -15.76 7.60 -32.28
N PHE A 12 -14.50 7.15 -32.22
CA PHE A 12 -13.98 6.38 -31.10
C PHE A 12 -13.92 7.33 -29.89
N VAL A 13 -14.99 7.38 -29.11
CA VAL A 13 -14.97 7.97 -27.78
C VAL A 13 -14.05 7.08 -26.93
N LEU A 14 -12.76 7.43 -26.89
CA LEU A 14 -11.88 6.98 -25.84
C LEU A 14 -12.42 7.55 -24.52
N CYS A 15 -13.35 6.83 -23.90
CA CYS A 15 -13.57 6.89 -22.47
C CYS A 15 -12.30 6.33 -21.82
N SER A 16 -11.22 7.14 -21.80
CA SER A 16 -10.15 6.96 -20.84
C SER A 16 -10.79 7.22 -19.48
N THR A 17 -11.25 6.14 -18.85
CA THR A 17 -11.59 6.16 -17.43
C THR A 17 -10.31 6.53 -16.71
N VAL A 18 -10.17 7.82 -16.39
CA VAL A 18 -9.11 8.30 -15.50
C VAL A 18 -9.46 7.73 -14.14
N THR A 19 -9.07 6.47 -13.92
CA THR A 19 -9.12 5.87 -12.60
C THR A 19 -8.11 6.66 -11.78
N PHE A 20 -8.61 7.57 -10.95
CA PHE A 20 -7.76 8.31 -10.03
C PHE A 20 -6.99 7.28 -9.21
N ALA A 21 -5.68 7.26 -9.38
CA ALA A 21 -4.83 6.36 -8.61
C ALA A 21 -5.09 6.63 -7.12
N GLN A 22 -5.46 5.58 -6.39
CA GLN A 22 -5.69 5.69 -4.96
C GLN A 22 -4.39 6.14 -4.29
N LYS A 23 -4.51 7.07 -3.35
CA LYS A 23 -3.36 7.78 -2.79
C LYS A 23 -2.82 7.11 -1.54
N ILE A 24 -1.50 7.05 -1.47
CA ILE A 24 -0.75 6.63 -0.28
C ILE A 24 -0.10 7.87 0.36
N SER A 25 -0.32 8.04 1.65
CA SER A 25 0.38 8.94 2.55
C SER A 25 0.93 8.14 3.72
N THR A 26 1.61 8.81 4.64
CA THR A 26 2.03 8.21 5.92
C THR A 26 0.87 7.94 6.87
N SER A 27 -0.35 8.38 6.52
CA SER A 27 -1.54 8.17 7.32
C SER A 27 -2.64 7.32 6.66
N LYS A 28 -2.51 7.04 5.37
CA LYS A 28 -3.57 6.37 4.61
C LYS A 28 -2.97 5.60 3.43
N PHE A 29 -3.45 4.40 3.21
CA PHE A 29 -3.00 3.53 2.12
C PHE A 29 -4.20 3.14 1.25
N GLY A 30 -4.48 3.98 0.24
CA GLY A 30 -5.73 3.85 -0.50
C GLY A 30 -6.92 4.08 0.42
N ASP A 31 -7.89 3.18 0.48
CA ASP A 31 -9.05 3.29 1.37
C ASP A 31 -8.83 2.72 2.79
N ILE A 32 -7.65 2.17 3.07
CA ILE A 32 -7.30 1.59 4.37
C ILE A 32 -6.49 2.60 5.20
N THR A 33 -6.83 2.75 6.48
CA THR A 33 -6.04 3.53 7.45
C THR A 33 -5.57 2.63 8.59
N TYR A 34 -4.38 2.94 9.12
CA TYR A 34 -3.95 2.45 10.43
C TYR A 34 -5.00 2.87 11.47
N ASN A 35 -5.32 2.00 12.44
CA ASN A 35 -6.45 2.08 13.39
C ASN A 35 -7.81 1.52 12.94
N MET A 36 -8.02 1.18 11.67
CA MET A 36 -9.24 0.47 11.29
C MET A 36 -9.28 -0.88 12.01
N THR A 37 -10.42 -1.21 12.59
CA THR A 37 -10.64 -2.53 13.18
C THR A 37 -10.77 -3.57 12.07
N GLN A 38 -10.44 -4.82 12.36
CA GLN A 38 -10.67 -5.93 11.43
C GLN A 38 -12.12 -5.95 10.91
N LYS A 39 -13.10 -5.70 11.79
CA LYS A 39 -14.51 -5.63 11.42
C LYS A 39 -14.81 -4.50 10.42
N GLN A 40 -14.18 -3.34 10.57
CA GLN A 40 -14.33 -2.24 9.61
C GLN A 40 -13.71 -2.60 8.27
N VAL A 41 -12.55 -3.26 8.25
CA VAL A 41 -11.92 -3.73 7.01
C VAL A 41 -12.79 -4.79 6.31
N GLU A 42 -13.33 -5.75 7.05
CA GLU A 42 -14.25 -6.77 6.54
C GLU A 42 -15.50 -6.16 5.89
N ALA A 43 -16.01 -5.03 6.42
CA ALA A 43 -17.14 -4.32 5.84
C ALA A 43 -16.81 -3.65 4.49
N LEU A 44 -15.53 -3.32 4.24
CA LEU A 44 -15.05 -2.77 2.97
C LEU A 44 -14.73 -3.85 1.94
N ASN A 45 -14.50 -5.09 2.40
CA ASN A 45 -14.02 -6.17 1.58
C ASN A 45 -15.10 -6.67 0.60
N GLN A 46 -14.77 -6.62 -0.69
CA GLN A 46 -15.62 -7.08 -1.79
C GLN A 46 -15.53 -8.60 -1.98
N ASP A 47 -14.47 -9.24 -1.49
CA ASP A 47 -14.29 -10.69 -1.56
C ASP A 47 -14.52 -11.33 -0.18
N LYS A 48 -15.74 -11.82 0.04
CA LYS A 48 -16.12 -12.46 1.30
C LYS A 48 -15.49 -13.85 1.53
N SER A 49 -14.73 -14.37 0.57
CA SER A 49 -14.06 -15.67 0.70
C SER A 49 -12.70 -15.59 1.42
N THR A 50 -12.14 -14.38 1.56
CA THR A 50 -10.87 -14.18 2.23
C THR A 50 -11.03 -14.21 3.74
N ALA A 51 -10.56 -15.30 4.36
CA ALA A 51 -10.48 -15.42 5.81
C ALA A 51 -9.18 -14.80 6.35
N SER A 52 -9.29 -14.17 7.53
CA SER A 52 -8.12 -13.82 8.33
C SER A 52 -7.42 -15.08 8.82
N LYS A 53 -6.09 -15.05 8.89
CA LYS A 53 -5.24 -16.15 9.36
C LYS A 53 -4.33 -15.62 10.45
N SER A 54 -4.02 -16.45 11.44
CA SER A 54 -2.93 -16.12 12.37
C SER A 54 -1.60 -16.30 11.64
N ALA A 55 -0.75 -15.27 11.65
CA ALA A 55 0.62 -15.38 11.14
C ALA A 55 1.58 -15.87 12.24
N ASP A 56 1.32 -15.48 13.49
CA ASP A 56 1.92 -16.02 14.73
C ASP A 56 0.92 -15.86 15.91
N ASP A 57 1.34 -16.14 17.15
CA ASP A 57 0.47 -16.07 18.35
C ASP A 57 -0.06 -14.66 18.66
N GLU A 58 0.48 -13.59 18.06
CA GLU A 58 0.15 -12.19 18.39
C GLU A 58 -0.33 -11.35 17.19
N MET A 59 0.00 -11.74 15.96
CA MET A 59 -0.34 -10.99 14.74
C MET A 59 -1.23 -11.79 13.79
N MET A 60 -2.37 -11.19 13.46
CA MET A 60 -3.29 -11.71 12.45
C MET A 60 -2.99 -11.07 11.10
N GLU A 61 -3.16 -11.83 10.03
CA GLU A 61 -3.05 -11.39 8.65
C GLU A 61 -4.36 -11.58 7.89
N GLN A 62 -4.64 -10.70 6.94
CA GLN A 62 -5.80 -10.83 6.05
C GLN A 62 -5.49 -10.23 4.68
N ASP A 63 -5.81 -10.99 3.64
CA ASP A 63 -5.92 -10.45 2.30
C ASP A 63 -7.34 -9.93 2.09
N VAL A 64 -7.51 -8.75 1.49
CA VAL A 64 -8.83 -8.20 1.14
C VAL A 64 -8.81 -7.57 -0.23
N VAL A 65 -9.98 -7.44 -0.85
CA VAL A 65 -10.16 -6.69 -2.09
C VAL A 65 -11.07 -5.49 -1.81
N VAL A 66 -10.52 -4.29 -1.95
CA VAL A 66 -11.28 -3.04 -1.83
C VAL A 66 -11.12 -2.25 -3.12
N ASN A 67 -12.23 -1.91 -3.77
CA ASN A 67 -12.26 -1.17 -5.04
C ASN A 67 -11.38 -1.81 -6.13
N GLY A 68 -11.39 -3.15 -6.21
CA GLY A 68 -10.61 -3.91 -7.17
C GLY A 68 -9.09 -3.79 -6.99
N ILE A 69 -8.63 -3.48 -5.77
CA ILE A 69 -7.23 -3.51 -5.34
C ILE A 69 -7.11 -4.58 -4.25
N LYS A 70 -6.15 -5.50 -4.42
CA LYS A 70 -5.78 -6.46 -3.39
C LYS A 70 -4.85 -5.79 -2.38
N TYR A 71 -5.21 -5.87 -1.11
CA TYR A 71 -4.40 -5.45 0.02
C TYR A 71 -4.04 -6.67 0.87
N HIS A 72 -2.84 -6.64 1.43
CA HIS A 72 -2.43 -7.56 2.49
C HIS A 72 -2.27 -6.75 3.78
N LEU A 73 -3.01 -7.13 4.82
CA LEU A 73 -3.06 -6.43 6.10
C LEU A 73 -2.48 -7.30 7.21
N ARG A 74 -1.79 -6.65 8.15
CA ARG A 74 -1.46 -7.20 9.46
C ARG A 74 -2.17 -6.43 10.54
N TYR A 75 -2.65 -7.15 11.53
CA TYR A 75 -3.35 -6.60 12.70
C TYR A 75 -2.58 -6.89 13.96
N TYR A 76 -2.71 -5.98 14.92
CA TYR A 76 -2.32 -6.21 16.30
C TYR A 76 -3.55 -6.15 17.19
N LYS A 77 -3.50 -6.85 18.33
CA LYS A 77 -4.52 -6.70 19.37
C LYS A 77 -4.21 -5.45 20.19
N ASN A 78 -5.07 -4.44 20.12
CA ASN A 78 -5.00 -3.26 20.96
C ASN A 78 -5.45 -3.62 22.39
N LEU A 79 -4.58 -3.48 23.38
CA LEU A 79 -4.89 -3.89 24.76
C LEU A 79 -5.88 -2.93 25.46
N LYS A 80 -6.03 -1.68 25.01
CA LYS A 80 -7.01 -0.74 25.56
C LYS A 80 -8.41 -1.04 25.08
N THR A 81 -8.59 -1.19 23.76
CA THR A 81 -9.90 -1.39 23.14
C THR A 81 -10.30 -2.86 23.08
N LYS A 82 -9.33 -3.76 23.27
CA LYS A 82 -9.45 -5.23 23.09
C LYS A 82 -9.84 -5.64 21.66
N GLN A 83 -9.63 -4.76 20.67
CA GLN A 83 -9.95 -5.00 19.26
C GLN A 83 -8.68 -5.24 18.44
N SER A 84 -8.81 -6.01 17.36
CA SER A 84 -7.75 -6.16 16.35
C SER A 84 -7.79 -4.97 15.41
N GLU A 85 -6.70 -4.21 15.35
CA GLU A 85 -6.57 -2.98 14.58
C GLU A 85 -5.45 -3.10 13.54
N VAL A 86 -5.62 -2.46 12.38
CA VAL A 86 -4.63 -2.47 11.31
C VAL A 86 -3.34 -1.83 11.83
N PHE A 87 -2.27 -2.63 11.79
CA PHE A 87 -0.90 -2.23 12.08
C PHE A 87 -0.13 -1.94 10.79
N MET A 88 -0.24 -2.84 9.81
CA MET A 88 0.45 -2.75 8.53
C MET A 88 -0.54 -3.02 7.39
N VAL A 89 -0.35 -2.32 6.28
CA VAL A 89 -1.06 -2.56 5.03
C VAL A 89 -0.06 -2.49 3.87
N SER A 90 -0.16 -3.43 2.94
CA SER A 90 0.70 -3.48 1.76
C SER A 90 -0.07 -3.88 0.50
N SER A 91 0.50 -3.54 -0.66
CA SER A 91 -0.03 -3.95 -1.96
C SER A 91 1.05 -3.91 -3.06
N THR A 92 0.84 -4.73 -4.08
CA THR A 92 1.58 -4.77 -5.34
C THR A 92 0.82 -4.12 -6.49
N SER A 93 -0.33 -3.49 -6.22
CA SER A 93 -1.22 -2.96 -7.25
C SER A 93 -0.68 -1.69 -7.90
N PRO A 94 -0.62 -1.62 -9.25
CA PRO A 94 -0.21 -0.41 -9.97
C PRO A 94 -1.27 0.70 -9.93
N LYS A 95 -2.46 0.44 -9.39
CA LYS A 95 -3.54 1.43 -9.20
C LYS A 95 -3.28 2.38 -8.02
N LEU A 96 -2.25 2.10 -7.22
CA LEU A 96 -1.84 2.93 -6.09
C LEU A 96 -0.69 3.84 -6.47
N SER A 97 -0.69 5.05 -5.91
CA SER A 97 0.45 5.97 -6.00
C SER A 97 0.57 6.80 -4.74
N THR A 98 1.77 7.14 -4.32
CA THR A 98 1.96 8.13 -3.25
C THR A 98 1.45 9.51 -3.69
N LEU A 99 1.28 10.42 -2.73
CA LEU A 99 0.99 11.83 -3.04
C LEU A 99 2.03 12.47 -3.95
N SER A 100 3.31 12.07 -3.84
CA SER A 100 4.40 12.51 -4.70
C SER A 100 4.50 11.76 -6.05
N GLY A 101 3.62 10.78 -6.29
CA GLY A 101 3.52 10.07 -7.57
C GLY A 101 4.38 8.82 -7.70
N ILE A 102 5.05 8.37 -6.62
CA ILE A 102 5.73 7.06 -6.60
C ILE A 102 4.69 5.95 -6.67
N LYS A 103 4.95 4.93 -7.48
CA LYS A 103 4.06 3.79 -7.68
C LYS A 103 4.86 2.54 -8.00
N ILE A 104 4.17 1.41 -8.14
CA ILE A 104 4.76 0.18 -8.66
C ILE A 104 5.42 0.47 -10.02
N GLY A 105 6.68 0.06 -10.17
CA GLY A 105 7.52 0.30 -11.33
C GLY A 105 8.38 1.57 -11.27
N SER A 106 8.16 2.48 -10.30
CA SER A 106 9.10 3.58 -10.01
C SER A 106 10.48 3.05 -9.66
N THR A 107 11.52 3.83 -9.95
CA THR A 107 12.91 3.43 -9.76
C THR A 107 13.46 3.87 -8.40
N LEU A 108 14.57 3.26 -7.99
CA LEU A 108 15.34 3.72 -6.83
C LEU A 108 15.77 5.19 -6.99
N ASP A 109 16.10 5.62 -8.20
CA ASP A 109 16.48 7.01 -8.47
C ASP A 109 15.30 7.97 -8.30
N ASP A 110 14.08 7.56 -8.68
CA ASP A 110 12.87 8.34 -8.42
C ASP A 110 12.65 8.54 -6.92
N LEU A 111 12.84 7.49 -6.12
CA LEU A 111 12.76 7.53 -4.66
C LEU A 111 13.79 8.50 -4.07
N TRP A 112 15.07 8.37 -4.46
CA TRP A 112 16.12 9.26 -3.98
C TRP A 112 15.85 10.71 -4.34
N ASN A 113 15.45 10.98 -5.59
CA ASN A 113 15.23 12.35 -6.04
C ASN A 113 14.09 13.04 -5.28
N LEU A 114 13.03 12.29 -4.96
CA LEU A 114 11.86 12.81 -4.24
C LEU A 114 12.07 12.86 -2.73
N TYR A 115 12.75 11.87 -2.15
CA TYR A 115 12.77 11.69 -0.70
C TYR A 115 14.11 11.94 0.00
N LYS A 116 15.19 12.29 -0.71
CA LYS A 116 16.53 12.56 -0.12
C LYS A 116 16.60 13.60 1.00
N LYS A 117 15.55 14.39 1.21
CA LYS A 117 15.47 15.40 2.28
C LYS A 117 14.83 14.89 3.56
N TYR A 118 14.23 13.71 3.54
CA TYR A 118 13.59 13.09 4.70
C TYR A 118 14.53 12.07 5.34
N ASP A 119 14.12 11.56 6.49
CA ASP A 119 14.78 10.41 7.10
C ASP A 119 14.49 9.15 6.29
N ILE A 120 15.51 8.67 5.58
CA ILE A 120 15.42 7.54 4.67
C ILE A 120 16.56 6.58 4.92
N SER A 121 16.30 5.31 4.63
CA SER A 121 17.31 4.27 4.68
C SER A 121 17.06 3.22 3.60
N VAL A 122 18.16 2.60 3.16
CA VAL A 122 18.12 1.56 2.13
C VAL A 122 18.87 0.35 2.64
N GLN A 123 18.20 -0.79 2.65
CA GLN A 123 18.74 -2.05 3.17
C GLN A 123 18.62 -3.15 2.13
N THR A 124 19.62 -4.03 2.09
CA THR A 124 19.47 -5.34 1.47
C THR A 124 18.69 -6.21 2.44
N ILE A 125 17.66 -6.89 1.95
CA ILE A 125 16.81 -7.77 2.76
C ILE A 125 16.94 -9.21 2.27
N GLU A 126 16.54 -10.16 3.12
CA GLU A 126 16.26 -11.51 2.63
C GLU A 126 15.21 -11.42 1.52
N ARG A 127 15.38 -12.24 0.49
CA ARG A 127 14.53 -12.17 -0.70
C ARG A 127 13.08 -12.48 -0.30
N ASP A 128 12.22 -11.49 -0.47
CA ASP A 128 10.78 -11.62 -0.24
C ASP A 128 10.20 -12.69 -1.19
N ASP A 129 9.48 -13.66 -0.66
CA ASP A 129 9.07 -14.80 -1.48
C ASP A 129 7.98 -14.48 -2.49
N GLU A 130 7.12 -13.50 -2.21
CA GLU A 130 6.04 -13.09 -3.09
C GLU A 130 6.58 -12.27 -4.26
N THR A 131 7.36 -11.23 -3.96
CA THR A 131 7.78 -10.23 -4.94
C THR A 131 9.18 -10.48 -5.50
N LYS A 132 9.95 -11.34 -4.84
CA LYS A 132 11.38 -11.57 -5.08
C LYS A 132 12.22 -10.29 -4.95
N SER A 133 11.75 -9.30 -4.20
CA SER A 133 12.53 -8.11 -3.84
C SER A 133 13.69 -8.49 -2.92
N ASP A 134 14.84 -7.88 -3.14
CA ASP A 134 16.07 -8.09 -2.36
C ASP A 134 16.56 -6.79 -1.70
N ARG A 135 15.80 -5.70 -1.85
CA ARG A 135 16.10 -4.40 -1.28
C ARG A 135 14.85 -3.74 -0.75
N LEU A 136 15.01 -3.02 0.34
CA LEU A 136 13.99 -2.19 0.96
C LEU A 136 14.50 -0.74 1.00
N PHE A 137 13.68 0.20 0.54
CA PHE A 137 13.85 1.63 0.80
C PHE A 137 12.72 2.02 1.73
N PHE A 138 13.03 2.62 2.87
CA PHE A 138 12.00 3.05 3.81
C PHE A 138 12.16 4.52 4.17
N LEU A 139 11.00 5.16 4.36
CA LEU A 139 10.84 6.56 4.74
C LEU A 139 10.21 6.59 6.13
N ASN A 140 10.94 7.14 7.10
CA ASN A 140 10.46 7.28 8.47
C ASN A 140 9.73 8.62 8.62
N ASP A 141 8.47 8.56 9.02
CA ASP A 141 7.68 9.70 9.46
C ASP A 141 7.55 9.61 10.98
N ILE A 142 8.62 10.02 11.67
CA ILE A 142 8.72 9.95 13.14
C ILE A 142 7.60 10.74 13.80
N ASP A 143 7.20 11.88 13.22
CA ASP A 143 6.15 12.75 13.76
C ASP A 143 4.79 12.04 13.82
N ASN A 144 4.51 11.16 12.85
CA ASN A 144 3.29 10.35 12.81
C ASN A 144 3.48 8.91 13.30
N GLY A 145 4.72 8.52 13.64
CA GLY A 145 5.06 7.18 14.09
C GLY A 145 4.89 6.10 13.02
N CYS A 146 5.03 6.48 11.75
CA CYS A 146 4.76 5.64 10.59
C CYS A 146 6.03 5.40 9.76
N VAL A 147 6.07 4.24 9.10
CA VAL A 147 7.12 3.91 8.12
C VAL A 147 6.47 3.56 6.79
N LEU A 148 6.94 4.22 5.72
CA LEU A 148 6.54 3.90 4.36
C LEU A 148 7.66 3.13 3.65
N ASP A 149 7.37 1.87 3.35
CA ASP A 149 8.28 0.89 2.80
C ASP A 149 8.07 0.71 1.30
N PHE A 150 9.16 0.74 0.55
CA PHE A 150 9.22 0.41 -0.87
C PHE A 150 10.14 -0.79 -1.06
N TYR A 151 9.56 -1.93 -1.41
CA TYR A 151 10.31 -3.14 -1.74
C TYR A 151 10.75 -3.06 -3.20
N LEU A 152 12.03 -3.32 -3.46
CA LEU A 152 12.63 -3.20 -4.78
C LEU A 152 13.15 -4.54 -5.29
N LYS A 153 12.91 -4.79 -6.57
CA LYS A 153 13.56 -5.83 -7.37
C LYS A 153 14.20 -5.17 -8.58
N ASN A 154 15.49 -5.42 -8.81
CA ASN A 154 16.24 -4.78 -9.89
C ASN A 154 16.10 -3.23 -9.88
N ASN A 155 16.19 -2.63 -8.68
CA ASN A 155 15.99 -1.19 -8.44
C ASN A 155 14.63 -0.61 -8.88
N LYS A 156 13.60 -1.45 -9.01
CA LYS A 156 12.22 -1.01 -9.29
C LYS A 156 11.30 -1.41 -8.14
N VAL A 157 10.41 -0.50 -7.76
CA VAL A 157 9.38 -0.72 -6.74
C VAL A 157 8.43 -1.81 -7.20
N VAL A 158 8.27 -2.87 -6.40
CA VAL A 158 7.38 -4.01 -6.67
C VAL A 158 6.30 -4.20 -5.60
N LYS A 159 6.49 -3.64 -4.41
CA LYS A 159 5.51 -3.60 -3.32
C LYS A 159 5.69 -2.33 -2.52
N ILE A 160 4.58 -1.75 -2.06
CA ILE A 160 4.57 -0.63 -1.12
C ILE A 160 3.86 -1.12 0.13
N ALA A 161 4.42 -0.81 1.31
CA ALA A 161 3.79 -1.08 2.59
C ALA A 161 3.82 0.17 3.47
N LEU A 162 2.83 0.30 4.33
CA LEU A 162 2.75 1.33 5.36
C LEU A 162 2.53 0.61 6.69
N SER A 163 3.35 0.90 7.69
CA SER A 163 3.18 0.46 9.08
C SER A 163 3.07 1.65 10.02
N ASN A 164 2.40 1.44 11.16
CA ASN A 164 2.35 2.38 12.27
C ASN A 164 2.88 1.72 13.56
N ASP A 165 4.18 1.81 13.76
CA ASP A 165 4.86 1.21 14.91
C ASP A 165 4.47 1.90 16.20
N SER A 166 4.31 3.23 16.19
CA SER A 166 3.98 3.97 17.42
C SER A 166 2.61 3.62 17.98
N GLY A 167 1.62 3.36 17.13
CA GLY A 167 0.28 2.95 17.53
C GLY A 167 0.28 1.57 18.19
N TYR A 168 1.04 0.62 17.63
CA TYR A 168 1.28 -0.67 18.27
C TYR A 168 1.94 -0.50 19.64
N LEU A 169 3.07 0.21 19.72
CA LEU A 169 3.83 0.39 20.96
C LEU A 169 3.00 1.10 22.06
N ASN A 170 2.32 2.20 21.70
CA ASN A 170 1.54 3.02 22.62
C ASN A 170 0.33 2.30 23.23
N ASN A 171 -0.20 1.30 22.53
CA ASN A 171 -1.37 0.57 22.96
C ASN A 171 -1.05 -0.77 23.62
N ASN A 172 0.20 -1.25 23.51
CA ASN A 172 0.57 -2.59 23.95
C ASN A 172 1.76 -2.67 24.91
N ILE A 173 2.68 -1.70 24.94
CA ILE A 173 3.92 -1.79 25.74
C ILE A 173 3.89 -0.95 27.02
N TYR A 174 3.18 0.19 27.02
CA TYR A 174 3.13 1.10 28.17
C TYR A 174 2.03 0.80 29.19
N GLU A 175 1.43 -0.40 29.16
CA GLU A 175 0.37 -0.80 30.11
C GLU A 175 0.82 -1.82 31.17
N ASN A 176 2.13 -2.07 31.28
CA ASN A 176 2.70 -2.82 32.41
C ASN A 176 3.31 -1.89 33.45
#